data_AF-A0A7R9A3E0-F1
#
_entry.id   AF-A0A7R9A3E0-F1
#
_cell.length_a   1.000
_cell.length_b   1.000
_cell.length_c   1.000
_cell.angle_alpha   90.00
_cell.angle_beta   90.00
_cell.angle_gamma   90.00
#
_symmetry.space_group_name_H-M   'P 1'
#
loop_
_entity.id
_entity.type
_entity.pdbx_description
1 polymer ?
#
loop_
_entity_poly.entity_id
_entity_poly.type
_entity_poly.pdbx_seq_one_letter_code
_entity_poly.pdbx_strand_id
1 'polypeptide(L)'
;MVTYCIARCLTQTLRSPWPKLSRMIGHVSIVEPMATANGDNNDESIRAKSLALSHILGIECDGHLQSFGVGAKEVCMEPVVLSLLPVSIENYCLCLLELGSMHLRVQHIRNYPYLVRKRVGVLQAHGVIPHTVQQLPLRLLSLLKAPNAVQEEVLAASKDYEIKSLQDLLKTVQGSYLSWRLGIPKQESAGILTRHPRIKNKPLAHFRLLLHLLLEEFNLSPEKLASHAYLLQARPGHLEEILASVPMLAGQPMKDVVQRYPKVLMSPPSSLKAIDVLLRREIGISDPSIRQCMEIYTLCPATVQARLKELDAVPEFDALKSHPRVLRLIFSQQKAKKRLAFLGELKLLNHSLYLLTAPKGKFEKFLVDGENRTRGKDTVLFLAFKLGIDEKTVRSELRKHLHWTCVPLVRISDTLAFLLDQGYTRTDVSRCMQILLYEKGLLKRHLSALPLYTEAQPFSQWKDGPHLLHLLLYFVEKECQFTGTSIWTPS
;
A
#
# COMPACT_ATOMS: atom_id res chain seq x y z
N MET A 1 14.99 22.66 -30.42
CA MET A 1 13.79 23.54 -30.38
C MET A 1 12.82 23.12 -29.29
N VAL A 2 12.42 21.84 -29.19
CA VAL A 2 11.57 21.31 -28.09
C VAL A 2 12.19 21.54 -26.71
N THR A 3 13.49 21.27 -26.53
CA THR A 3 14.23 21.54 -25.27
C THR A 3 14.17 23.02 -24.86
N TYR A 4 14.13 23.94 -25.83
CA TYR A 4 13.99 25.38 -25.59
C TYR A 4 12.55 25.74 -25.18
N CYS A 5 11.54 25.09 -25.77
CA CYS A 5 10.13 25.28 -25.40
C CYS A 5 9.82 24.67 -24.01
N ILE A 6 10.44 23.54 -23.66
CA ILE A 6 10.42 22.97 -22.30
C ILE A 6 11.07 23.96 -21.32
N ALA A 7 12.27 24.47 -21.61
CA ALA A 7 12.95 25.46 -20.77
C ALA A 7 12.12 26.75 -20.59
N ARG A 8 11.42 27.21 -21.63
CA ARG A 8 10.51 28.36 -21.59
C ARG A 8 9.24 28.10 -20.76
N CYS A 9 8.69 26.89 -20.82
CA CYS A 9 7.57 26.49 -19.96
C CYS A 9 7.99 26.43 -18.48
N LEU A 10 9.15 25.84 -18.19
CA LEU A 10 9.68 25.74 -16.83
C LEU A 10 9.91 27.11 -16.22
N THR A 11 10.50 28.04 -16.96
CA THR A 11 10.73 29.44 -16.51
C THR A 11 9.43 30.22 -16.28
N GLN A 12 8.36 29.97 -17.05
CA GLN A 12 7.04 30.58 -16.80
C GLN A 12 6.33 29.97 -15.58
N THR A 13 6.46 28.66 -15.36
CA THR A 13 5.80 27.94 -14.25
C THR A 13 6.44 28.26 -12.90
N LEU A 14 7.75 28.54 -12.88
CA LEU A 14 8.52 28.93 -11.69
C LEU A 14 8.19 30.33 -11.15
N ARG A 15 7.43 31.16 -11.88
CA ARG A 15 6.95 32.49 -11.41
C ARG A 15 5.57 32.45 -10.73
N SER A 16 4.92 31.30 -10.68
CA SER A 16 3.62 31.09 -10.01
C SER A 16 3.82 30.62 -8.55
N PRO A 17 2.96 31.03 -7.59
CA PRO A 17 3.04 30.49 -6.24
C PRO A 17 2.87 28.96 -6.23
N TRP A 18 3.60 28.32 -5.31
CA TRP A 18 3.91 26.89 -5.18
C TRP A 18 2.78 25.85 -4.94
N PRO A 19 1.48 26.14 -4.72
CA PRO A 19 0.51 25.09 -4.36
C PRO A 19 0.18 24.04 -5.43
N LYS A 20 0.51 24.25 -6.72
CA LYS A 20 0.12 23.34 -7.81
C LYS A 20 1.10 22.17 -8.05
N LEU A 21 2.38 22.35 -7.75
CA LEU A 21 3.43 21.35 -8.02
C LEU A 21 3.41 20.19 -7.00
N SER A 22 3.10 20.46 -5.72
CA SER A 22 2.98 19.42 -4.69
C SER A 22 1.88 18.39 -4.99
N ARG A 23 0.82 18.78 -5.71
CA ARG A 23 -0.24 17.87 -6.17
C ARG A 23 0.17 17.00 -7.37
N MET A 24 1.14 17.42 -8.18
CA MET A 24 1.67 16.61 -9.30
C MET A 24 2.68 15.56 -8.81
N ILE A 25 3.45 15.90 -7.78
CA ILE A 25 4.47 15.04 -7.15
C ILE A 25 3.86 13.80 -6.47
N GLY A 26 2.63 13.89 -5.94
CA GLY A 26 1.99 12.76 -5.23
C GLY A 26 1.72 11.49 -6.04
N HIS A 27 1.95 11.48 -7.37
CA HIS A 27 1.78 10.31 -8.24
C HIS A 27 3.08 9.74 -8.83
N VAL A 28 4.22 10.38 -8.57
CA VAL A 28 5.55 9.82 -8.87
C VAL A 28 6.18 9.44 -7.55
N SER A 29 6.68 8.21 -7.42
CA SER A 29 7.35 7.74 -6.20
C SER A 29 8.59 8.59 -5.93
N ILE A 30 8.42 9.63 -5.12
CA ILE A 30 9.51 10.43 -4.58
C ILE A 30 9.74 9.93 -3.15
N VAL A 31 10.92 9.36 -2.96
CA VAL A 31 11.50 9.07 -1.65
C VAL A 31 11.67 10.39 -0.92
N GLU A 32 10.94 10.60 0.17
CA GLU A 32 11.31 11.59 1.18
C GLU A 32 12.60 11.09 1.85
N PRO A 33 13.72 11.84 1.80
CA PRO A 33 14.86 11.54 2.66
C PRO A 33 14.46 11.84 4.11
N MET A 34 14.86 10.96 5.02
CA MET A 34 14.78 11.19 6.45
C MET A 34 15.42 12.54 6.78
N ALA A 35 14.71 13.33 7.59
CA ALA A 35 15.17 14.62 8.10
C ALA A 35 16.46 14.45 8.91
N THR A 36 17.61 14.70 8.28
CA THR A 36 18.81 15.16 8.97
C THR A 36 18.76 16.68 8.98
N ALA A 37 18.90 17.27 10.16
CA ALA A 37 18.92 18.72 10.36
C ALA A 37 20.09 19.35 9.57
N ASN A 38 19.81 19.83 8.36
CA ASN A 38 20.57 20.84 7.62
C ASN A 38 19.62 21.44 6.57
N GLY A 39 19.11 22.63 6.85
CA GLY A 39 17.98 23.25 6.16
C GLY A 39 18.22 23.68 4.71
N ASP A 40 19.48 23.84 4.29
CA ASP A 40 19.77 24.53 3.02
C ASP A 40 20.03 23.60 1.82
N ASN A 41 20.47 22.35 2.03
CA ASN A 41 20.77 21.41 0.94
C ASN A 41 19.55 20.61 0.41
N ASN A 42 18.44 20.60 1.16
CA ASN A 42 17.25 19.85 0.77
C ASN A 42 16.49 20.56 -0.36
N ASP A 43 16.48 21.89 -0.35
CA ASP A 43 15.74 22.72 -1.31
C ASP A 43 16.35 22.67 -2.72
N GLU A 44 17.68 22.69 -2.86
CA GLU A 44 18.33 22.54 -4.16
C GLU A 44 18.17 21.12 -4.74
N SER A 45 18.25 20.09 -3.90
CA SER A 45 18.01 18.69 -4.30
C SER A 45 16.57 18.46 -4.75
N ILE A 46 15.59 19.03 -4.03
CA ILE A 46 14.17 19.00 -4.41
C ILE A 46 13.94 19.76 -5.72
N ARG A 47 14.55 20.94 -5.89
CA ARG A 47 14.47 21.72 -7.13
C ARG A 47 15.05 20.98 -8.32
N ALA A 48 16.23 20.37 -8.19
CA ALA A 48 16.87 19.60 -9.25
C ALA A 48 16.04 18.38 -9.67
N LYS A 49 15.48 17.63 -8.71
CA LYS A 49 14.58 16.50 -8.97
C LYS A 49 13.28 16.93 -9.65
N SER A 50 12.70 18.04 -9.21
CA SER A 50 11.50 18.64 -9.83
C SER A 50 11.77 19.08 -11.27
N LEU A 51 12.94 19.65 -11.55
CA LEU A 51 13.36 20.05 -12.89
C LEU A 51 13.58 18.84 -13.82
N ALA A 52 14.22 17.79 -13.31
CA ALA A 52 14.43 16.56 -14.07
C ALA A 52 13.09 15.87 -14.41
N LEU A 53 12.17 15.78 -13.44
CA LEU A 53 10.84 15.21 -13.66
C LEU A 53 10.00 16.01 -14.65
N SER A 54 10.02 17.33 -14.54
CA SER A 54 9.28 18.19 -15.47
C SER A 54 9.87 18.17 -16.88
N HIS A 55 11.18 17.99 -17.02
CA HIS A 55 11.82 17.75 -18.32
C HIS A 55 11.40 16.40 -18.94
N ILE A 56 11.43 15.31 -18.16
CA ILE A 56 10.98 13.97 -18.61
C ILE A 56 9.51 14.00 -19.03
N LEU A 57 8.64 14.58 -18.20
CA LEU A 57 7.21 14.72 -18.50
C LEU A 57 6.99 15.58 -19.76
N GLY A 58 7.77 16.65 -19.94
CA GLY A 58 7.71 17.49 -21.14
C GLY A 58 8.02 16.72 -22.42
N ILE A 59 9.01 15.81 -22.39
CA ILE A 59 9.37 14.95 -23.51
C ILE A 59 8.24 13.95 -23.82
N GLU A 60 7.69 13.29 -22.80
CA GLU A 60 6.58 12.34 -22.99
C GLU A 60 5.33 13.03 -23.56
N CYS A 61 5.00 14.22 -23.05
CA CYS A 61 3.89 15.04 -23.54
C CYS A 61 4.05 15.41 -25.02
N ASP A 62 5.24 15.85 -25.42
CA ASP A 62 5.54 16.19 -26.82
C ASP A 62 5.45 14.95 -27.73
N GLY A 63 5.98 13.81 -27.28
CA GLY A 63 5.86 12.54 -28.02
C GLY A 63 4.41 12.13 -28.27
N HIS A 64 3.53 12.25 -27.26
CA HIS A 64 2.11 12.01 -27.43
C HIS A 64 1.46 12.99 -28.42
N LEU A 65 1.72 14.29 -28.29
CA LEU A 65 1.15 15.30 -29.19
C LEU A 65 1.54 15.04 -30.65
N GLN A 66 2.82 14.72 -30.90
CA GLN A 66 3.30 14.38 -32.25
C GLN A 66 2.65 13.11 -32.79
N SER A 67 2.43 12.09 -31.95
CA SER A 67 1.75 10.85 -32.37
C SER A 67 0.31 11.09 -32.84
N PHE A 68 -0.33 12.16 -32.36
CA PHE A 68 -1.67 12.59 -32.78
C PHE A 68 -1.65 13.64 -33.91
N GLY A 69 -0.50 13.86 -34.56
CA GLY A 69 -0.36 14.77 -35.70
C GLY A 69 -0.27 16.25 -35.32
N VAL A 70 -0.05 16.58 -34.05
CA VAL A 70 0.12 17.98 -33.61
C VAL A 70 1.55 18.44 -33.89
N GLY A 71 1.69 19.50 -34.69
CA GLY A 71 3.01 19.98 -35.12
C GLY A 71 3.82 20.63 -33.99
N ALA A 72 5.13 20.36 -33.94
CA ALA A 72 6.03 20.93 -32.93
C ALA A 72 6.04 22.47 -32.89
N LYS A 73 5.80 23.13 -34.03
CA LYS A 73 5.64 24.59 -34.11
C LYS A 73 4.44 25.07 -33.28
N GLU A 74 3.31 24.37 -33.35
CA GLU A 74 2.11 24.72 -32.57
C GLU A 74 2.35 24.54 -31.07
N VAL A 75 3.04 23.45 -30.68
CA VAL A 75 3.39 23.19 -29.28
C VAL A 75 4.27 24.30 -28.71
N CYS A 76 5.23 24.80 -29.50
CA CYS A 76 6.08 25.92 -29.10
C CYS A 76 5.35 27.27 -28.98
N MET A 77 4.24 27.46 -29.72
CA MET A 77 3.39 28.63 -29.56
C MET A 77 2.55 28.58 -28.28
N GLU A 78 2.23 27.38 -27.80
CA GLU A 78 1.35 27.14 -26.64
C GLU A 78 2.00 26.16 -25.65
N PRO A 79 3.16 26.51 -25.04
CA PRO A 79 3.96 25.58 -24.24
C PRO A 79 3.24 25.11 -22.97
N VAL A 80 2.20 25.83 -22.53
CA VAL A 80 1.36 25.48 -21.37
C VAL A 80 0.78 24.07 -21.50
N VAL A 81 0.58 23.56 -22.72
CA VAL A 81 0.10 22.17 -22.92
C VAL A 81 1.07 21.12 -22.33
N LEU A 82 2.38 21.42 -22.29
CA LEU A 82 3.40 20.53 -21.73
C LEU A 82 3.37 20.46 -20.20
N SER A 83 2.63 21.37 -19.54
CA SER A 83 2.37 21.30 -18.10
C SER A 83 1.28 20.28 -17.73
N LEU A 84 0.55 19.75 -18.72
CA LEU A 84 -0.42 18.68 -18.50
C LEU A 84 0.28 17.34 -18.26
N LEU A 85 -0.42 16.42 -17.61
CA LEU A 85 0.06 15.04 -17.48
C LEU A 85 -0.04 14.33 -18.84
N PRO A 86 0.95 13.49 -19.24
CA PRO A 86 0.93 12.75 -20.50
C PRO A 86 -0.39 11.99 -20.74
N VAL A 87 -0.86 11.27 -19.71
CA VAL A 87 -2.12 10.52 -19.74
C VAL A 87 -3.34 11.42 -19.95
N SER A 88 -3.31 12.67 -19.46
CA SER A 88 -4.39 13.62 -19.71
C SER A 88 -4.39 14.10 -21.15
N ILE A 89 -3.21 14.37 -21.73
CA ILE A 89 -3.07 14.76 -23.14
C ILE A 89 -3.61 13.65 -24.04
N GLU A 90 -3.15 12.41 -23.82
CA GLU A 90 -3.61 11.23 -24.56
C GLU A 90 -5.14 11.10 -24.52
N ASN A 91 -5.74 11.15 -23.32
CA ASN A 91 -7.18 11.06 -23.17
C ASN A 91 -7.92 12.22 -23.85
N TYR A 92 -7.42 13.45 -23.77
CA TYR A 92 -8.05 14.61 -24.41
C TYR A 92 -8.01 14.49 -25.94
N CYS A 93 -6.89 14.06 -26.51
CA CYS A 93 -6.76 13.81 -27.94
C CYS A 93 -7.75 12.74 -28.39
N LEU A 94 -7.77 11.59 -27.72
CA LEU A 94 -8.67 10.49 -28.05
C LEU A 94 -10.15 10.88 -27.92
N CYS A 95 -10.54 11.58 -26.85
CA CYS A 95 -11.89 12.09 -26.71
C CYS A 95 -12.28 13.04 -27.86
N LEU A 96 -11.39 13.96 -28.26
CA LEU A 96 -11.66 14.87 -29.38
C LEU A 96 -11.81 14.12 -30.72
N LEU A 97 -11.01 13.08 -30.95
CA LEU A 97 -11.13 12.20 -32.13
C LEU A 97 -12.44 11.39 -32.11
N GLU A 98 -12.83 10.87 -30.96
CA GLU A 98 -14.11 10.16 -30.78
C GLU A 98 -15.31 11.05 -31.12
N LEU A 99 -15.24 12.35 -30.80
CA LEU A 99 -16.23 13.35 -31.19
C LEU A 99 -16.24 13.69 -32.69
N GLY A 100 -15.25 13.20 -33.44
CA GLY A 100 -15.14 13.38 -34.89
C GLY A 100 -14.23 14.52 -35.32
N SER A 101 -13.44 15.11 -34.42
CA SER A 101 -12.49 16.16 -34.80
C SER A 101 -11.45 15.59 -35.77
N MET A 102 -11.39 16.11 -37.00
CA MET A 102 -10.45 15.65 -38.03
C MET A 102 -9.04 16.24 -37.86
N HIS A 103 -8.94 17.41 -37.22
CA HIS A 103 -7.69 18.14 -37.05
C HIS A 103 -7.54 18.62 -35.60
N LEU A 104 -6.68 17.94 -34.84
CA LEU A 104 -6.37 18.31 -33.47
C LEU A 104 -5.42 19.51 -33.47
N ARG A 105 -5.80 20.57 -32.76
CA ARG A 105 -4.98 21.75 -32.51
C ARG A 105 -4.57 21.77 -31.04
N VAL A 106 -3.39 22.31 -30.73
CA VAL A 106 -2.93 22.47 -29.33
C VAL A 106 -3.95 23.23 -28.47
N GLN A 107 -4.61 24.23 -29.05
CA GLN A 107 -5.65 25.01 -28.37
C GLN A 107 -6.84 24.15 -27.92
N HIS A 108 -7.24 23.14 -28.70
CA HIS A 108 -8.33 22.23 -28.32
C HIS A 108 -7.95 21.38 -27.11
N ILE A 109 -6.70 20.90 -27.06
CA ILE A 109 -6.18 20.06 -25.98
C ILE A 109 -6.03 20.89 -24.71
N ARG A 110 -5.40 22.08 -24.80
CA ARG A 110 -5.25 23.03 -23.69
C ARG A 110 -6.60 23.42 -23.09
N ASN A 111 -7.57 23.73 -23.95
CA ASN A 111 -8.89 24.21 -23.52
C ASN A 111 -9.90 23.07 -23.29
N TYR A 112 -9.51 21.81 -23.41
CA TYR A 112 -10.43 20.68 -23.28
C TYR A 112 -11.32 20.73 -22.03
N PRO A 113 -10.80 21.03 -20.81
CA PRO A 113 -11.65 21.12 -19.61
C PRO A 113 -12.73 22.20 -19.68
N TYR A 114 -12.52 23.24 -20.50
CA TYR A 114 -13.50 24.28 -20.77
C TYR A 114 -14.47 23.87 -21.89
N LEU A 115 -13.95 23.26 -22.96
CA LEU A 115 -14.74 22.78 -24.09
C LEU A 115 -15.82 21.79 -23.65
N VAL A 116 -15.49 20.82 -22.79
CA VAL A 116 -16.47 19.83 -22.31
C VAL A 116 -17.63 20.43 -21.53
N ARG A 117 -17.48 21.64 -20.96
CA ARG A 117 -18.56 22.33 -20.23
C ARG A 117 -19.46 23.14 -21.15
N LYS A 118 -19.10 23.32 -22.41
CA LYS A 118 -19.90 24.05 -23.40
C LYS A 118 -21.00 23.18 -23.98
N ARG A 119 -22.04 23.85 -24.46
CA ARG A 119 -23.16 23.22 -25.16
C ARG A 119 -22.69 22.59 -26.47
N VAL A 120 -23.23 21.44 -26.83
CA VAL A 120 -22.82 20.72 -28.06
C VAL A 120 -23.04 21.58 -29.30
N GLY A 121 -24.17 22.29 -29.42
CA GLY A 121 -24.44 23.17 -30.55
C GLY A 121 -23.42 24.32 -30.70
N VAL A 122 -22.90 24.84 -29.57
CA VAL A 122 -21.83 25.87 -29.58
C VAL A 122 -20.53 25.27 -30.09
N LEU A 123 -20.19 24.04 -29.69
CA LEU A 123 -18.98 23.36 -30.16
C LEU A 123 -19.05 23.01 -31.66
N GLN A 124 -20.25 22.69 -32.16
CA GLN A 124 -20.49 22.50 -33.59
C GLN A 124 -20.32 23.82 -34.35
N ALA A 125 -20.96 24.90 -33.91
CA ALA A 125 -20.86 26.22 -34.55
C ALA A 125 -19.42 26.77 -34.63
N HIS A 126 -18.56 26.43 -33.66
CA HIS A 126 -17.14 26.81 -33.66
C HIS A 126 -16.24 25.81 -34.40
N GLY A 127 -16.81 24.78 -35.03
CA GLY A 127 -16.07 23.79 -35.81
C GLY A 127 -15.20 22.82 -34.98
N VAL A 128 -15.39 22.77 -33.65
CA VAL A 128 -14.67 21.81 -32.78
C VAL A 128 -15.21 20.40 -32.99
N ILE A 129 -16.53 20.29 -33.14
CA ILE A 129 -17.25 19.07 -33.52
C ILE A 129 -17.79 19.31 -34.94
N PRO A 130 -17.50 18.44 -35.93
CA PRO A 130 -18.02 18.66 -37.28
C PRO A 130 -19.55 18.64 -37.33
N HIS A 131 -20.14 19.57 -38.09
CA HIS A 131 -21.59 19.58 -38.39
C HIS A 131 -22.04 18.34 -39.16
N THR A 132 -21.12 17.61 -39.80
CA THR A 132 -21.39 16.32 -40.45
C THR A 132 -21.84 15.24 -39.46
N VAL A 133 -21.57 15.41 -38.17
CA VAL A 133 -22.05 14.51 -37.11
C VAL A 133 -23.45 14.93 -36.65
N GLN A 134 -24.47 14.65 -37.48
CA GLN A 134 -25.87 15.02 -37.19
C GLN A 134 -26.48 14.26 -36.00
N GLN A 135 -25.89 13.12 -35.61
CA GLN A 135 -26.32 12.31 -34.46
C GLN A 135 -25.14 11.95 -33.55
N LEU A 136 -24.60 12.95 -32.86
CA LEU A 136 -23.50 12.75 -31.93
C LEU A 136 -23.77 11.65 -30.89
N PRO A 137 -24.96 11.55 -30.25
CA PRO A 137 -25.24 10.47 -29.30
C PRO A 137 -25.11 9.07 -29.92
N LEU A 138 -25.58 8.88 -31.16
CA LEU A 138 -25.50 7.59 -31.85
C LEU A 138 -24.05 7.20 -32.16
N ARG A 139 -23.22 8.17 -32.57
CA ARG A 139 -21.78 7.97 -32.76
C ARG A 139 -21.09 7.56 -31.45
N LEU A 140 -21.40 8.21 -30.34
CA LEU A 140 -20.82 7.85 -29.04
C LEU A 140 -21.24 6.45 -28.60
N LEU A 141 -22.49 6.06 -28.85
CA LEU A 141 -23.00 4.72 -28.56
C LEU A 141 -22.37 3.64 -29.44
N SER A 142 -22.05 3.94 -30.71
CA SER A 142 -21.41 2.99 -31.62
C SER A 142 -19.97 2.67 -31.19
N LEU A 143 -19.23 3.63 -30.65
CA LEU A 143 -17.91 3.41 -30.03
C LEU A 143 -17.97 2.43 -28.85
N LEU A 144 -19.07 2.49 -28.09
CA LEU A 144 -19.34 1.60 -26.98
C LEU A 144 -19.88 0.23 -27.42
N LYS A 145 -20.26 0.06 -28.69
CA LYS A 145 -20.96 -1.13 -29.20
C LYS A 145 -22.17 -1.50 -28.33
N ALA A 146 -22.91 -0.48 -27.88
CA ALA A 146 -24.06 -0.66 -26.99
C ALA A 146 -25.21 -1.40 -27.70
N PRO A 147 -26.01 -2.23 -27.00
CA PRO A 147 -27.17 -2.89 -27.61
C PRO A 147 -28.31 -1.90 -27.90
N ASN A 148 -29.20 -2.25 -28.84
CA ASN A 148 -30.28 -1.39 -29.32
C ASN A 148 -31.15 -0.81 -28.20
N ALA A 149 -31.49 -1.60 -27.18
CA ALA A 149 -32.29 -1.12 -26.05
C ALA A 149 -31.64 0.07 -25.30
N VAL A 150 -30.31 0.03 -25.12
CA VAL A 150 -29.55 1.12 -24.49
C VAL A 150 -29.45 2.31 -25.45
N GLN A 151 -29.31 2.04 -26.75
CA GLN A 151 -29.26 3.10 -27.76
C GLN A 151 -30.57 3.90 -27.80
N GLU A 152 -31.70 3.22 -27.90
CA GLU A 152 -33.04 3.84 -27.92
C GLU A 152 -33.29 4.68 -26.67
N GLU A 153 -32.93 4.15 -25.49
CA GLU A 153 -33.04 4.87 -24.23
C GLU A 153 -32.22 6.16 -24.22
N VAL A 154 -30.93 6.07 -24.58
CA VAL A 154 -30.02 7.22 -24.58
C VAL A 154 -30.43 8.25 -25.62
N LEU A 155 -30.88 7.82 -26.79
CA LEU A 155 -31.42 8.70 -27.83
C LEU A 155 -32.68 9.44 -27.34
N ALA A 156 -33.60 8.73 -26.68
CA ALA A 156 -34.79 9.33 -26.09
C ALA A 156 -34.44 10.36 -24.99
N ALA A 157 -33.45 10.06 -24.14
CA ALA A 157 -32.96 10.97 -23.12
C ALA A 157 -32.12 12.14 -23.67
N SER A 158 -31.68 12.06 -24.93
CA SER A 158 -30.78 13.01 -25.58
C SER A 158 -31.40 13.70 -26.79
N LYS A 159 -32.73 13.78 -26.88
CA LYS A 159 -33.44 14.50 -27.97
C LYS A 159 -32.93 15.94 -28.15
N ASP A 160 -32.73 16.65 -27.04
CA ASP A 160 -32.20 18.02 -27.04
C ASP A 160 -30.70 18.06 -26.69
N TYR A 161 -29.89 17.15 -27.24
CA TYR A 161 -28.46 17.08 -26.87
C TYR A 161 -27.68 18.36 -27.22
N GLU A 162 -28.12 19.12 -28.23
CA GLU A 162 -27.45 20.34 -28.69
C GLU A 162 -27.41 21.44 -27.64
N ILE A 163 -28.45 21.52 -26.78
CA ILE A 163 -28.53 22.50 -25.68
C ILE A 163 -27.83 22.03 -24.40
N LYS A 164 -27.52 20.73 -24.30
CA LYS A 164 -26.82 20.14 -23.14
C LYS A 164 -25.32 20.37 -23.26
N SER A 165 -24.64 20.42 -22.11
CA SER A 165 -23.18 20.44 -22.12
C SER A 165 -22.64 19.11 -22.66
N LEU A 166 -21.50 19.15 -23.35
CA LEU A 166 -20.84 17.93 -23.83
C LEU A 166 -20.55 16.96 -22.68
N GLN A 167 -20.16 17.48 -21.53
CA GLN A 167 -19.91 16.71 -20.33
C GLN A 167 -21.17 15.98 -19.84
N ASP A 168 -22.34 16.61 -19.88
CA ASP A 168 -23.57 15.96 -19.44
C ASP A 168 -24.04 14.91 -20.44
N LEU A 169 -23.87 15.17 -21.74
CA LEU A 169 -24.09 14.15 -22.77
C LEU A 169 -23.20 12.92 -22.53
N LEU A 170 -21.89 13.11 -22.34
CA LEU A 170 -20.94 12.02 -22.07
C LEU A 170 -21.32 11.24 -20.80
N LYS A 171 -21.73 11.94 -19.73
CA LYS A 171 -22.21 11.28 -18.50
C LYS A 171 -23.47 10.45 -18.75
N THR A 172 -24.42 10.95 -19.53
CA THR A 172 -25.65 10.19 -19.87
C THR A 172 -25.29 8.92 -20.63
N VAL A 173 -24.46 9.05 -21.67
CA VAL A 173 -24.00 7.91 -22.49
C VAL A 173 -23.24 6.88 -21.63
N GLN A 174 -22.22 7.32 -20.88
CA GLN A 174 -21.42 6.46 -20.01
C GLN A 174 -22.26 5.82 -18.90
N GLY A 175 -23.19 6.58 -18.31
CA GLY A 175 -24.04 6.15 -17.22
C GLY A 175 -25.02 5.06 -17.64
N SER A 176 -25.77 5.27 -18.73
CA SER A 176 -26.67 4.26 -19.28
C SER A 176 -25.91 3.00 -19.72
N TYR A 177 -24.75 3.16 -20.36
CA TYR A 177 -23.92 2.02 -20.73
C TYR A 177 -23.39 1.24 -19.51
N LEU A 178 -22.93 1.94 -18.47
CA LEU A 178 -22.44 1.31 -17.24
C LEU A 178 -23.57 0.62 -16.46
N SER A 179 -24.75 1.24 -16.40
CA SER A 179 -25.96 0.70 -15.78
C SER A 179 -26.37 -0.61 -16.45
N TRP A 180 -26.41 -0.64 -17.79
CA TRP A 180 -26.64 -1.87 -18.54
C TRP A 180 -25.55 -2.92 -18.29
N ARG A 181 -24.28 -2.53 -18.43
CA ARG A 181 -23.16 -3.48 -18.41
C ARG A 181 -22.96 -4.12 -17.04
N LEU A 182 -23.28 -3.41 -15.95
CA LEU A 182 -23.16 -3.92 -14.59
C LEU A 182 -24.49 -4.40 -13.99
N GLY A 183 -25.62 -4.21 -14.68
CA GLY A 183 -26.95 -4.52 -14.14
C GLY A 183 -27.34 -3.66 -12.92
N ILE A 184 -26.76 -2.47 -12.76
CA ILE A 184 -26.99 -1.59 -11.60
C ILE A 184 -28.00 -0.47 -11.94
N PRO A 185 -28.73 0.07 -10.96
CA PRO A 185 -29.63 1.20 -11.17
C PRO A 185 -28.91 2.45 -11.68
N LYS A 186 -29.60 3.26 -12.50
CA LYS A 186 -29.04 4.49 -13.10
C LYS A 186 -28.53 5.48 -12.05
N GLN A 187 -29.23 5.61 -10.92
CA GLN A 187 -28.82 6.47 -9.81
C GLN A 187 -27.46 6.06 -9.24
N GLU A 188 -27.21 4.76 -9.10
CA GLU A 188 -25.94 4.22 -8.62
C GLU A 188 -24.82 4.44 -9.64
N SER A 189 -25.10 4.20 -10.93
CA SER A 189 -24.14 4.46 -12.02
C SER A 189 -23.73 5.94 -12.08
N ALA A 190 -24.67 6.87 -11.90
CA ALA A 190 -24.40 8.31 -11.83
C ALA A 190 -23.56 8.67 -10.59
N GLY A 191 -23.82 8.01 -9.46
CA GLY A 191 -23.02 8.12 -8.24
C GLY A 191 -21.57 7.67 -8.44
N ILE A 192 -21.32 6.60 -9.19
CA ILE A 192 -19.98 6.13 -9.55
C ILE A 192 -19.23 7.19 -10.37
N LEU A 193 -19.84 7.70 -11.45
CA LEU A 193 -19.24 8.72 -12.31
C LEU A 193 -18.97 10.03 -11.57
N THR A 194 -19.76 10.33 -10.54
CA THR A 194 -19.58 11.52 -9.70
C THR A 194 -18.43 11.35 -8.71
N ARG A 195 -18.37 10.20 -8.01
CA ARG A 195 -17.29 9.87 -7.04
C ARG A 195 -15.91 9.74 -7.69
N HIS A 196 -15.86 9.34 -8.95
CA HIS A 196 -14.61 9.10 -9.68
C HIS A 196 -14.46 10.03 -10.88
N PRO A 197 -14.04 11.29 -10.68
CA PRO A 197 -14.04 12.31 -11.73
C PRO A 197 -13.09 12.01 -12.90
N ARG A 198 -12.06 11.18 -12.70
CA ARG A 198 -11.14 10.75 -13.77
C ARG A 198 -11.82 9.88 -14.83
N ILE A 199 -12.98 9.28 -14.52
CA ILE A 199 -13.76 8.50 -15.50
C ILE A 199 -14.40 9.44 -16.54
N LYS A 200 -14.75 10.68 -16.14
CA LYS A 200 -15.52 11.62 -16.97
C LYS A 200 -14.83 12.00 -18.27
N ASN A 201 -13.50 12.04 -18.27
CA ASN A 201 -12.69 12.40 -19.43
C ASN A 201 -11.99 11.19 -20.05
N LYS A 202 -12.50 9.98 -19.77
CA LYS A 202 -11.97 8.75 -20.36
C LYS A 202 -12.58 8.55 -21.75
N PRO A 203 -11.77 8.25 -22.77
CA PRO A 203 -12.27 7.87 -24.09
C PRO A 203 -13.24 6.69 -23.96
N LEU A 204 -14.35 6.74 -24.69
CA LEU A 204 -15.40 5.71 -24.66
C LEU A 204 -14.87 4.35 -25.13
N ALA A 205 -13.99 4.33 -26.12
CA ALA A 205 -13.34 3.10 -26.57
C ALA A 205 -12.50 2.47 -25.44
N HIS A 206 -11.74 3.30 -24.70
CA HIS A 206 -10.99 2.86 -23.52
C HIS A 206 -11.92 2.40 -22.40
N PHE A 207 -13.03 3.10 -22.17
CA PHE A 207 -14.00 2.73 -21.16
C PHE A 207 -14.64 1.37 -21.44
N ARG A 208 -15.03 1.10 -22.69
CA ARG A 208 -15.54 -0.19 -23.15
C ARG A 208 -14.49 -1.30 -22.96
N LEU A 209 -13.26 -1.09 -23.44
CA LEU A 209 -12.19 -2.08 -23.33
C LEU A 209 -11.87 -2.38 -21.86
N LEU A 210 -11.84 -1.35 -21.01
CA LEU A 210 -11.60 -1.52 -19.57
C LEU A 210 -12.67 -2.38 -18.90
N LEU A 211 -13.95 -2.16 -19.22
CA LEU A 211 -15.04 -2.97 -18.71
C LEU A 211 -14.95 -4.43 -19.22
N HIS A 212 -14.59 -4.62 -20.47
CA HIS A 212 -14.34 -5.96 -21.03
C HIS A 212 -13.19 -6.66 -20.30
N LEU A 213 -12.02 -6.03 -20.16
CA LEU A 213 -10.89 -6.60 -19.42
C LEU A 213 -11.28 -6.96 -17.98
N LEU A 214 -11.95 -6.07 -17.25
CA LEU A 214 -12.30 -6.32 -15.85
C LEU A 214 -13.34 -7.44 -15.69
N LEU A 215 -14.38 -7.47 -16.53
CA LEU A 215 -15.47 -8.44 -16.40
C LEU A 215 -15.14 -9.80 -17.04
N GLU A 216 -14.47 -9.81 -18.19
CA GLU A 216 -14.25 -11.03 -18.99
C GLU A 216 -12.83 -11.58 -18.80
N GLU A 217 -11.79 -10.74 -18.81
CA GLU A 217 -10.41 -11.24 -18.68
C GLU A 217 -10.04 -11.49 -17.21
N PHE A 218 -10.39 -10.59 -16.29
CA PHE A 218 -10.18 -10.75 -14.86
C PHE A 218 -11.33 -11.46 -14.14
N ASN A 219 -12.43 -11.77 -14.84
CA ASN A 219 -13.62 -12.44 -14.31
C ASN A 219 -14.29 -11.72 -13.12
N LEU A 220 -14.13 -10.40 -12.96
CA LEU A 220 -14.78 -9.70 -11.86
C LEU A 220 -16.30 -9.73 -12.03
N SER A 221 -17.02 -10.05 -10.94
CA SER A 221 -18.47 -9.94 -10.97
C SER A 221 -18.90 -8.48 -11.13
N PRO A 222 -20.04 -8.21 -11.78
CA PRO A 222 -20.58 -6.85 -11.93
C PRO A 222 -20.71 -6.11 -10.59
N GLU A 223 -21.18 -6.79 -9.54
CA GLU A 223 -21.37 -6.24 -8.20
C GLU A 223 -20.02 -5.92 -7.53
N LYS A 224 -19.04 -6.80 -7.74
CA LYS A 224 -17.67 -6.57 -7.25
C LYS A 224 -17.04 -5.37 -7.94
N LEU A 225 -17.24 -5.21 -9.24
CA LEU A 225 -16.75 -4.06 -9.99
C LEU A 225 -17.46 -2.76 -9.59
N ALA A 226 -18.78 -2.80 -9.37
CA ALA A 226 -19.54 -1.64 -8.89
C ALA A 226 -19.04 -1.15 -7.52
N SER A 227 -18.77 -2.08 -6.59
CA SER A 227 -18.21 -1.76 -5.27
C SER A 227 -16.75 -1.26 -5.32
N HIS A 228 -16.01 -1.61 -6.38
CA HIS A 228 -14.62 -1.23 -6.61
C HIS A 228 -14.44 -0.34 -7.85
N ALA A 229 -15.38 0.58 -8.07
CA ALA A 229 -15.43 1.40 -9.28
C ALA A 229 -14.19 2.32 -9.50
N TYR A 230 -13.30 2.45 -8.51
CA TYR A 230 -12.00 3.10 -8.72
C TYR A 230 -11.15 2.39 -9.79
N LEU A 231 -11.37 1.10 -10.05
CA LEU A 231 -10.71 0.34 -11.12
C LEU A 231 -11.03 0.89 -12.51
N LEU A 232 -12.19 1.51 -12.69
CA LEU A 232 -12.58 2.16 -13.93
C LEU A 232 -11.70 3.38 -14.27
N GLN A 233 -10.82 3.79 -13.35
CA GLN A 233 -9.83 4.84 -13.59
C GLN A 233 -8.54 4.30 -14.23
N ALA A 234 -8.28 2.98 -14.19
CA ALA A 234 -7.08 2.37 -14.77
C ALA A 234 -6.99 2.51 -16.30
N ARG A 235 -5.78 2.44 -16.86
CA ARG A 235 -5.57 2.41 -18.31
C ARG A 235 -5.74 0.98 -18.83
N PRO A 236 -6.40 0.74 -19.97
CA PRO A 236 -6.52 -0.62 -20.53
C PRO A 236 -5.15 -1.29 -20.72
N GLY A 237 -4.19 -0.60 -21.36
CA GLY A 237 -2.84 -1.14 -21.57
C GLY A 237 -2.11 -1.51 -20.28
N HIS A 238 -2.39 -0.84 -19.16
CA HIS A 238 -1.83 -1.22 -17.86
C HIS A 238 -2.36 -2.57 -17.38
N LEU A 239 -3.66 -2.83 -17.57
CA LEU A 239 -4.27 -4.09 -17.19
C LEU A 239 -3.83 -5.24 -18.11
N GLU A 240 -3.71 -4.97 -19.41
CA GLU A 240 -3.15 -5.93 -20.39
C GLU A 240 -1.70 -6.30 -20.03
N GLU A 241 -0.88 -5.32 -19.66
CA GLU A 241 0.48 -5.55 -19.22
C GLU A 241 0.54 -6.39 -17.93
N ILE A 242 -0.40 -6.20 -16.99
CA ILE A 242 -0.51 -7.06 -15.80
C ILE A 242 -0.80 -8.51 -16.23
N LEU A 243 -1.77 -8.73 -17.10
CA LEU A 243 -2.13 -10.07 -17.58
C LEU A 243 -0.96 -10.76 -18.29
N ALA A 244 -0.26 -10.03 -19.15
CA ALA A 244 0.85 -10.57 -19.92
C ALA A 244 2.09 -10.82 -19.06
N SER A 245 2.41 -9.90 -18.15
CA SER A 245 3.71 -9.86 -17.48
C SER A 245 3.70 -10.42 -16.06
N VAL A 246 2.54 -10.48 -15.39
CA VAL A 246 2.36 -10.99 -14.02
C VAL A 246 1.18 -11.98 -13.97
N PRO A 247 1.27 -13.13 -14.64
CA PRO A 247 0.18 -14.12 -14.66
C PRO A 247 -0.05 -14.77 -13.30
N MET A 248 0.99 -14.84 -12.46
CA MET A 248 0.98 -15.42 -11.12
C MET A 248 1.52 -14.42 -10.11
N LEU A 249 0.89 -14.34 -8.93
CA LEU A 249 1.35 -13.52 -7.80
C LEU A 249 1.18 -14.31 -6.49
N ALA A 250 2.23 -14.36 -5.66
CA ALA A 250 2.21 -15.15 -4.40
C ALA A 250 1.72 -16.62 -4.61
N GLY A 251 2.06 -17.23 -5.74
CA GLY A 251 1.70 -18.62 -6.07
C GLY A 251 0.24 -18.82 -6.46
N GLN A 252 -0.48 -17.74 -6.79
CA GLN A 252 -1.87 -17.80 -7.27
C GLN A 252 -2.01 -17.13 -8.64
N PRO A 253 -2.93 -17.61 -9.49
CA PRO A 253 -3.31 -16.91 -10.70
C PRO A 253 -3.76 -15.49 -10.40
N MET A 254 -3.31 -14.51 -11.18
CA MET A 254 -3.67 -13.10 -10.99
C MET A 254 -5.19 -12.91 -10.96
N LYS A 255 -5.94 -13.66 -11.78
CA LYS A 255 -7.42 -13.63 -11.80
C LYS A 255 -8.00 -13.92 -10.41
N ASP A 256 -7.50 -14.94 -9.71
CA ASP A 256 -7.95 -15.31 -8.36
C ASP A 256 -7.56 -14.27 -7.30
N VAL A 257 -6.38 -13.67 -7.45
CA VAL A 257 -5.90 -12.61 -6.56
C VAL A 257 -6.82 -11.41 -6.65
N VAL A 258 -7.18 -11.00 -7.86
CA VAL A 258 -8.01 -9.82 -8.13
C VAL A 258 -9.42 -9.95 -7.57
N GLN A 259 -10.01 -11.16 -7.55
CA GLN A 259 -11.32 -11.39 -6.91
C GLN A 259 -11.33 -11.00 -5.43
N ARG A 260 -10.21 -11.28 -4.74
CA ARG A 260 -10.07 -11.01 -3.29
C ARG A 260 -9.51 -9.62 -3.02
N TYR A 261 -8.55 -9.18 -3.83
CA TYR A 261 -7.79 -7.96 -3.65
C TYR A 261 -7.73 -7.12 -4.92
N PRO A 262 -8.86 -6.53 -5.38
CA PRO A 262 -8.91 -5.86 -6.68
C PRO A 262 -7.94 -4.67 -6.80
N LYS A 263 -7.60 -4.03 -5.67
CA LYS A 263 -6.70 -2.87 -5.61
C LYS A 263 -5.29 -3.16 -6.14
N VAL A 264 -4.87 -4.42 -6.19
CA VAL A 264 -3.57 -4.84 -6.76
C VAL A 264 -3.44 -4.41 -8.22
N LEU A 265 -4.56 -4.33 -8.96
CA LEU A 265 -4.59 -3.85 -10.35
C LEU A 265 -4.25 -2.37 -10.54
N MET A 266 -4.11 -1.60 -9.46
CA MET A 266 -3.71 -0.20 -9.52
C MET A 266 -2.19 -0.03 -9.41
N SER A 267 -1.46 -1.11 -9.13
CA SER A 267 0.00 -1.10 -8.98
C SER A 267 0.69 -1.42 -10.31
N PRO A 268 1.77 -0.70 -10.68
CA PRO A 268 2.57 -1.01 -11.87
C PRO A 268 3.06 -2.47 -11.87
N PRO A 269 3.14 -3.15 -13.03
CA PRO A 269 3.58 -4.55 -13.08
C PRO A 269 5.02 -4.71 -12.61
N SER A 270 5.88 -3.74 -12.91
CA SER A 270 7.25 -3.66 -12.40
C SER A 270 7.29 -3.62 -10.87
N SER A 271 6.42 -2.84 -10.23
CA SER A 271 6.31 -2.77 -8.78
C SER A 271 5.83 -4.09 -8.16
N LEU A 272 4.84 -4.75 -8.78
CA LEU A 272 4.35 -6.05 -8.33
C LEU A 272 5.49 -7.10 -8.33
N LYS A 273 6.24 -7.17 -9.43
CA LYS A 273 7.40 -8.06 -9.58
C LYS A 273 8.50 -7.76 -8.58
N ALA A 274 8.85 -6.47 -8.42
CA ALA A 274 9.88 -6.06 -7.49
C ALA A 274 9.54 -6.44 -6.04
N ILE A 275 8.28 -6.23 -5.62
CA ILE A 275 7.82 -6.64 -4.29
C ILE A 275 7.82 -8.17 -4.17
N ASP A 276 7.37 -8.91 -5.18
CA ASP A 276 7.36 -10.38 -5.12
C ASP A 276 8.78 -10.97 -5.00
N VAL A 277 9.73 -10.43 -5.75
CA VAL A 277 11.16 -10.78 -5.67
C VAL A 277 11.71 -10.44 -4.28
N LEU A 278 11.45 -9.24 -3.77
CA LEU A 278 11.89 -8.79 -2.45
C LEU A 278 11.38 -9.74 -1.35
N LEU A 279 10.08 -10.03 -1.33
CA LEU A 279 9.48 -10.86 -0.28
C LEU A 279 9.97 -12.31 -0.29
N ARG A 280 10.14 -12.90 -1.48
CA ARG A 280 10.53 -14.31 -1.63
C ARG A 280 12.04 -14.51 -1.52
N ARG A 281 12.83 -13.75 -2.27
CA ARG A 281 14.26 -14.00 -2.44
C ARG A 281 15.11 -13.36 -1.34
N GLU A 282 14.76 -12.13 -0.95
CA GLU A 282 15.57 -11.41 0.05
C GLU A 282 15.18 -11.80 1.47
N ILE A 283 13.90 -12.04 1.74
CA ILE A 283 13.39 -12.28 3.11
C ILE A 283 13.04 -13.76 3.35
N GLY A 284 12.74 -14.53 2.29
CA GLY A 284 12.34 -15.93 2.42
C GLY A 284 10.92 -16.14 2.95
N ILE A 285 9.99 -15.20 2.71
CA ILE A 285 8.60 -15.36 3.15
C ILE A 285 7.87 -16.32 2.19
N SER A 286 7.23 -17.34 2.76
CA SER A 286 6.51 -18.35 2.00
C SER A 286 5.21 -17.81 1.36
N ASP A 287 4.82 -18.36 0.22
CA ASP A 287 3.58 -18.00 -0.49
C ASP A 287 2.32 -18.06 0.39
N PRO A 288 2.10 -19.09 1.24
CA PRO A 288 1.00 -19.09 2.21
C PRO A 288 0.98 -17.87 3.12
N SER A 289 2.14 -17.38 3.55
CA SER A 289 2.27 -16.20 4.41
C SER A 289 1.95 -14.91 3.65
N ILE A 290 2.46 -14.77 2.42
CA ILE A 290 2.19 -13.60 1.56
C ILE A 290 0.69 -13.50 1.25
N ARG A 291 0.03 -14.63 0.98
CA ARG A 291 -1.42 -14.70 0.71
C ARG A 291 -2.28 -14.13 1.84
N GLN A 292 -1.79 -14.07 3.08
CA GLN A 292 -2.52 -13.49 4.21
C GLN A 292 -2.49 -11.94 4.25
N CYS A 293 -1.69 -11.31 3.37
CA CYS A 293 -1.48 -9.86 3.32
C CYS A 293 -1.14 -9.37 1.89
N MET A 294 -1.99 -9.67 0.92
CA MET A 294 -1.81 -9.25 -0.49
C MET A 294 -1.81 -7.72 -0.67
N GLU A 295 -2.36 -6.98 0.29
CA GLU A 295 -2.38 -5.53 0.26
C GLU A 295 -0.96 -4.92 0.25
N ILE A 296 0.06 -5.69 0.63
CA ILE A 296 1.46 -5.26 0.56
C ILE A 296 1.87 -4.84 -0.85
N TYR A 297 1.31 -5.48 -1.89
CA TYR A 297 1.56 -5.18 -3.29
C TYR A 297 0.98 -3.83 -3.75
N THR A 298 0.19 -3.16 -2.90
CA THR A 298 -0.32 -1.81 -3.17
C THR A 298 0.64 -0.70 -2.72
N LEU A 299 1.77 -1.07 -2.10
CA LEU A 299 2.82 -0.14 -1.70
C LEU A 299 3.86 0.04 -2.81
N CYS A 300 4.68 1.08 -2.67
CA CYS A 300 5.88 1.24 -3.50
C CYS A 300 6.98 0.27 -3.03
N PRO A 301 7.72 -0.40 -3.94
CA PRO A 301 8.82 -1.30 -3.58
C PRO A 301 9.85 -0.65 -2.64
N ALA A 302 10.22 0.60 -2.89
CA ALA A 302 11.15 1.34 -2.05
C ALA A 302 10.61 1.53 -0.62
N THR A 303 9.30 1.75 -0.47
CA THR A 303 8.65 1.82 0.85
C THR A 303 8.70 0.47 1.57
N VAL A 304 8.43 -0.63 0.87
CA VAL A 304 8.51 -1.98 1.46
C VAL A 304 9.93 -2.25 1.94
N GLN A 305 10.94 -1.97 1.11
CA GLN A 305 12.35 -2.16 1.44
C GLN A 305 12.81 -1.29 2.62
N ALA A 306 12.44 -0.01 2.64
CA ALA A 306 12.79 0.89 3.76
C ALA A 306 12.19 0.39 5.08
N ARG A 307 10.91 -0.01 5.07
CA ARG A 307 10.22 -0.54 6.25
C ARG A 307 10.78 -1.88 6.73
N LEU A 308 11.31 -2.69 5.81
CA LEU A 308 12.02 -3.92 6.15
C LEU A 308 13.35 -3.64 6.84
N LYS A 309 14.16 -2.72 6.31
CA LYS A 309 15.42 -2.31 6.95
C LYS A 309 15.19 -1.76 8.37
N GLU A 310 14.13 -0.98 8.56
CA GLU A 310 13.74 -0.52 9.90
C GLU A 310 13.35 -1.68 10.83
N LEU A 311 12.75 -2.75 10.29
CA LEU A 311 12.39 -3.93 11.07
C LEU A 311 13.62 -4.79 11.38
N ASP A 312 14.58 -4.89 10.47
CA ASP A 312 15.84 -5.60 10.65
C ASP A 312 16.71 -4.99 11.76
N ALA A 313 16.55 -3.69 12.01
CA ALA A 313 17.25 -2.99 13.10
C ALA A 313 16.77 -3.40 14.51
N VAL A 314 15.69 -4.18 14.61
CA VAL A 314 15.06 -4.57 15.87
C VAL A 314 15.25 -6.09 16.07
N PRO A 315 16.21 -6.53 16.90
CA PRO A 315 16.62 -7.94 17.02
C PRO A 315 15.48 -8.92 17.36
N GLU A 316 14.47 -8.44 18.09
CA GLU A 316 13.30 -9.21 18.53
C GLU A 316 12.44 -9.67 17.36
N PHE A 317 12.45 -8.92 16.25
CA PHE A 317 11.69 -9.29 15.06
C PHE A 317 12.42 -10.27 14.17
N ASP A 318 13.69 -10.57 14.42
CA ASP A 318 14.48 -11.52 13.62
C ASP A 318 13.84 -12.91 13.56
N ALA A 319 13.40 -13.44 14.70
CA ALA A 319 12.67 -14.72 14.75
C ALA A 319 11.26 -14.64 14.16
N LEU A 320 10.72 -13.44 13.99
CA LEU A 320 9.36 -13.20 13.51
C LEU A 320 9.32 -12.82 12.03
N LYS A 321 10.46 -12.62 11.35
CA LYS A 321 10.54 -12.24 9.92
C LYS A 321 9.74 -13.16 9.01
N SER A 322 9.77 -14.46 9.28
CA SER A 322 9.04 -15.48 8.53
C SER A 322 7.54 -15.52 8.86
N HIS A 323 7.11 -14.84 9.92
CA HIS A 323 5.73 -14.88 10.39
C HIS A 323 4.82 -14.02 9.49
N PRO A 324 3.67 -14.55 9.01
CA PRO A 324 2.78 -13.83 8.08
C PRO A 324 2.35 -12.43 8.54
N ARG A 325 2.33 -12.18 9.85
CA ARG A 325 1.92 -10.88 10.40
C ARG A 325 2.99 -9.80 10.30
N VAL A 326 4.25 -10.14 10.06
CA VAL A 326 5.28 -9.14 9.77
C VAL A 326 4.90 -8.34 8.53
N LEU A 327 4.32 -8.97 7.51
CA LEU A 327 3.80 -8.25 6.33
C LEU A 327 2.72 -7.24 6.70
N ARG A 328 1.82 -7.58 7.65
CA ARG A 328 0.80 -6.64 8.13
C ARG A 328 1.40 -5.49 8.93
N LEU A 329 2.47 -5.74 9.67
CA LEU A 329 3.22 -4.71 10.37
C LEU A 329 3.87 -3.75 9.36
N ILE A 330 4.54 -4.28 8.34
CA ILE A 330 5.13 -3.50 7.25
C ILE A 330 4.06 -2.67 6.55
N PHE A 331 2.92 -3.27 6.20
CA PHE A 331 1.81 -2.56 5.56
C PHE A 331 1.26 -1.43 6.45
N SER A 332 1.05 -1.72 7.74
CA SER A 332 0.44 -0.80 8.70
C SER A 332 1.45 -0.07 9.60
N GLN A 333 2.69 0.13 9.14
CA GLN A 333 3.80 0.54 10.02
C GLN A 333 3.54 1.85 10.77
N GLN A 334 3.01 2.88 10.09
CA GLN A 334 2.69 4.17 10.72
C GLN A 334 1.63 4.02 11.82
N LYS A 335 0.64 3.15 11.61
CA LYS A 335 -0.38 2.83 12.61
C LYS A 335 0.23 2.08 13.79
N ALA A 336 1.16 1.15 13.54
CA ALA A 336 1.88 0.44 14.58
C ALA A 336 2.76 1.38 15.42
N LYS A 337 3.50 2.30 14.80
CA LYS A 337 4.31 3.32 15.50
C LYS A 337 3.46 4.21 16.41
N LYS A 338 2.32 4.73 15.91
CA LYS A 338 1.39 5.53 16.72
C LYS A 338 0.84 4.76 17.92
N ARG A 339 0.52 3.48 17.72
CA ARG A 339 0.03 2.61 18.81
C ARG A 339 1.12 2.28 19.82
N LEU A 340 2.34 2.06 19.36
CA LEU A 340 3.48 1.82 20.24
C LEU A 340 3.73 3.05 21.12
N ALA A 341 3.75 4.25 20.54
CA ALA A 341 3.89 5.51 21.28
C ALA A 341 2.79 5.67 22.34
N PHE A 342 1.53 5.45 21.94
CA PHE A 342 0.38 5.51 22.84
C PHE A 342 0.45 4.48 23.99
N LEU A 343 0.86 3.24 23.71
CA LEU A 343 1.04 2.22 24.75
C LEU A 343 2.21 2.56 25.69
N GLY A 344 3.26 3.20 25.17
CA GLY A 344 4.37 3.72 25.94
C GLY A 344 3.94 4.82 26.92
N GLU A 345 3.08 5.74 26.50
CA GLU A 345 2.48 6.77 27.37
C GLU A 345 1.68 6.14 28.52
N LEU A 346 0.99 5.02 28.26
CA LEU A 346 0.25 4.25 29.25
C LEU A 346 1.14 3.29 30.08
N LYS A 347 2.46 3.26 29.84
CA LYS A 347 3.41 2.33 30.46
C LYS A 347 3.04 0.84 30.29
N LEU A 348 2.30 0.50 29.24
CA LEU A 348 1.90 -0.87 28.92
C LEU A 348 2.98 -1.54 28.07
N LEU A 349 3.95 -2.20 28.72
CA LEU A 349 5.14 -2.77 28.05
C LEU A 349 4.86 -4.04 27.22
N ASN A 350 3.68 -4.64 27.36
CA ASN A 350 3.30 -5.88 26.68
C ASN A 350 2.74 -5.61 25.28
N HIS A 351 3.64 -5.34 24.34
CA HIS A 351 3.29 -5.18 22.94
C HIS A 351 3.40 -6.52 22.21
N SER A 352 2.38 -6.85 21.44
CA SER A 352 2.39 -7.98 20.51
C SER A 352 2.21 -7.50 19.08
N LEU A 353 2.74 -8.23 18.10
CA LEU A 353 2.49 -7.98 16.69
C LEU A 353 0.99 -7.97 16.39
N TYR A 354 0.24 -8.85 17.06
CA TYR A 354 -1.22 -8.89 16.96
C TYR A 354 -1.84 -7.54 17.34
N LEU A 355 -1.48 -6.99 18.49
CA LEU A 355 -2.08 -5.76 19.01
C LEU A 355 -1.74 -4.56 18.13
N LEU A 356 -0.47 -4.44 17.73
CA LEU A 356 0.01 -3.35 16.89
C LEU A 356 -0.70 -3.34 15.53
N THR A 357 -0.97 -4.51 14.95
CA THR A 357 -1.63 -4.65 13.64
C THR A 357 -3.16 -4.81 13.70
N ALA A 358 -3.76 -4.92 14.89
CA ALA A 358 -5.19 -5.21 15.05
C ALA A 358 -6.12 -4.13 14.43
N PRO A 359 -7.36 -4.49 14.05
CA PRO A 359 -8.42 -3.50 13.77
C PRO A 359 -8.62 -2.52 14.93
N LYS A 360 -9.18 -1.32 14.66
CA LYS A 360 -9.36 -0.27 15.67
C LYS A 360 -10.18 -0.75 16.88
N GLY A 361 -11.37 -1.33 16.64
CA GLY A 361 -12.21 -1.81 17.74
C GLY A 361 -11.61 -2.95 18.57
N LYS A 362 -10.74 -3.79 18.00
CA LYS A 362 -10.03 -4.83 18.78
C LYS A 362 -8.93 -4.23 19.66
N PHE A 363 -8.28 -3.16 19.20
CA PHE A 363 -7.28 -2.43 19.97
C PHE A 363 -7.93 -1.65 21.11
N GLU A 364 -9.05 -0.97 20.86
CA GLU A 364 -9.80 -0.24 21.89
C GLU A 364 -10.35 -1.18 22.97
N LYS A 365 -10.93 -2.32 22.56
CA LYS A 365 -11.35 -3.35 23.52
C LYS A 365 -10.20 -3.86 24.39
N PHE A 366 -8.99 -4.02 23.82
CA PHE A 366 -7.82 -4.39 24.61
C PHE A 366 -7.49 -3.33 25.68
N LEU A 367 -7.61 -2.04 25.35
CA LEU A 367 -7.35 -0.95 26.31
C LEU A 367 -8.38 -0.92 27.44
N VAL A 368 -9.64 -1.23 27.15
CA VAL A 368 -10.73 -1.24 28.14
C VAL A 368 -10.68 -2.50 29.00
N ASP A 369 -10.56 -3.66 28.37
CA ASP A 369 -10.67 -4.96 29.04
C ASP A 369 -9.36 -5.36 29.77
N GLY A 370 -8.22 -4.75 29.42
CA GLY A 370 -6.90 -5.07 29.97
C GLY A 370 -6.37 -6.48 29.62
N GLU A 371 -7.16 -7.31 28.96
CA GLU A 371 -6.83 -8.72 28.73
C GLU A 371 -5.81 -8.90 27.60
N ASN A 372 -4.67 -9.57 27.88
CA ASN A 372 -3.70 -9.93 26.86
C ASN A 372 -4.21 -11.04 25.93
N ARG A 373 -5.01 -10.64 24.93
CA ARG A 373 -5.64 -11.55 23.96
C ARG A 373 -4.66 -12.33 23.08
N THR A 374 -3.37 -12.00 23.09
CA THR A 374 -2.39 -12.77 22.33
C THR A 374 -2.00 -14.08 22.96
N ARG A 375 -2.28 -14.25 24.26
CA ARG A 375 -1.97 -15.46 25.02
C ARG A 375 -0.53 -15.95 24.77
N GLY A 376 0.41 -15.00 24.65
CA GLY A 376 1.84 -15.26 24.43
C GLY A 376 2.20 -15.95 23.11
N LYS A 377 1.36 -15.87 22.06
CA LYS A 377 1.64 -16.55 20.78
C LYS A 377 2.98 -16.12 20.15
N ASP A 378 3.27 -14.82 20.16
CA ASP A 378 4.51 -14.27 19.58
C ASP A 378 5.73 -14.78 20.37
N THR A 379 5.63 -14.85 21.70
CA THR A 379 6.66 -15.44 22.59
C THR A 379 6.91 -16.91 22.29
N VAL A 380 5.86 -17.71 22.14
CA VAL A 380 5.97 -19.14 21.84
C VAL A 380 6.70 -19.34 20.51
N LEU A 381 6.32 -18.59 19.48
CA LEU A 381 6.97 -18.66 18.17
C LEU A 381 8.45 -18.26 18.23
N PHE A 382 8.75 -17.15 18.91
CA PHE A 382 10.11 -16.67 19.08
C PHE A 382 11.01 -17.71 19.76
N LEU A 383 10.55 -18.28 20.89
CA LEU A 383 11.32 -19.26 21.65
C LEU A 383 11.44 -20.60 20.93
N ALA A 384 10.37 -21.07 20.27
CA ALA A 384 10.41 -22.27 19.44
C ALA A 384 11.50 -22.15 18.36
N PHE A 385 11.56 -20.99 17.68
CA PHE A 385 12.57 -20.71 16.68
C PHE A 385 13.98 -20.62 17.27
N LYS A 386 14.20 -19.81 18.31
CA LYS A 386 15.54 -19.57 18.87
C LYS A 386 16.12 -20.78 19.59
N LEU A 387 15.29 -21.60 20.24
CA LEU A 387 15.71 -22.80 20.95
C LEU A 387 15.71 -24.05 20.06
N GLY A 388 15.00 -24.03 18.92
CA GLY A 388 14.87 -25.20 18.03
C GLY A 388 13.93 -26.27 18.58
N ILE A 389 12.85 -25.85 19.23
CA ILE A 389 11.90 -26.73 19.95
C ILE A 389 10.50 -26.50 19.39
N ASP A 390 9.61 -27.49 19.47
CA ASP A 390 8.24 -27.34 19.00
C ASP A 390 7.42 -26.34 19.84
N GLU A 391 6.50 -25.64 19.19
CA GLU A 391 5.64 -24.63 19.82
C GLU A 391 4.78 -25.19 20.97
N LYS A 392 4.41 -26.48 20.93
CA LYS A 392 3.54 -27.08 21.96
C LYS A 392 4.32 -27.28 23.24
N THR A 393 5.55 -27.76 23.16
CA THR A 393 6.48 -27.92 24.29
C THR A 393 6.80 -26.58 24.91
N VAL A 394 7.18 -25.58 24.11
CA VAL A 394 7.43 -24.20 24.59
C VAL A 394 6.21 -23.66 25.35
N ARG A 395 5.01 -23.81 24.78
CA ARG A 395 3.78 -23.37 25.44
C ARG A 395 3.50 -24.13 26.73
N SER A 396 3.75 -25.44 26.77
CA SER A 396 3.57 -26.27 27.96
C SER A 396 4.48 -25.82 29.09
N GLU A 397 5.76 -25.56 28.78
CA GLU A 397 6.74 -25.12 29.76
C GLU A 397 6.43 -23.72 30.32
N LEU A 398 6.13 -22.75 29.45
CA LEU A 398 5.79 -21.41 29.90
C LEU A 398 4.53 -21.36 30.77
N ARG A 399 3.53 -22.22 30.49
CA ARG A 399 2.28 -22.29 31.27
C ARG A 399 2.47 -22.68 32.73
N LYS A 400 3.62 -23.24 33.11
CA LYS A 400 3.94 -23.54 34.51
C LYS A 400 4.08 -22.27 35.36
N HIS A 401 4.32 -21.11 34.73
CA HIS A 401 4.39 -19.82 35.42
C HIS A 401 3.09 -19.03 35.22
N LEU A 402 2.46 -18.55 36.30
CA LEU A 402 1.14 -17.92 36.26
C LEU A 402 1.06 -16.71 35.29
N HIS A 403 2.12 -15.91 35.25
CA HIS A 403 2.15 -14.64 34.52
C HIS A 403 2.94 -14.66 33.21
N TRP A 404 3.21 -15.84 32.62
CA TRP A 404 4.08 -15.97 31.44
C TRP A 404 3.63 -15.15 30.22
N THR A 405 2.32 -14.89 30.08
CA THR A 405 1.77 -14.06 29.00
C THR A 405 1.96 -12.56 29.22
N CYS A 406 2.37 -12.15 30.41
CA CYS A 406 2.50 -10.75 30.80
C CYS A 406 3.94 -10.25 30.72
N VAL A 407 4.88 -11.06 30.23
CA VAL A 407 6.27 -10.62 30.08
C VAL A 407 6.51 -10.14 28.64
N PRO A 408 7.03 -8.92 28.44
CA PRO A 408 7.32 -8.41 27.11
C PRO A 408 8.33 -9.29 26.38
N LEU A 409 8.12 -9.48 25.06
CA LEU A 409 9.03 -10.29 24.24
C LEU A 409 10.47 -9.75 24.25
N VAL A 410 10.63 -8.43 24.29
CA VAL A 410 11.94 -7.75 24.39
C VAL A 410 12.72 -8.25 25.60
N ARG A 411 12.08 -8.29 26.77
CA ARG A 411 12.72 -8.77 28.00
C ARG A 411 13.11 -10.24 27.90
N ILE A 412 12.23 -11.07 27.34
CA ILE A 412 12.49 -12.51 27.13
C ILE A 412 13.70 -12.69 26.20
N SER A 413 13.79 -11.89 25.14
CA SER A 413 14.91 -11.89 24.20
C SER A 413 16.23 -11.49 24.88
N ASP A 414 16.20 -10.41 25.66
CA ASP A 414 17.38 -9.91 26.39
C ASP A 414 17.89 -10.91 27.43
N THR A 415 16.98 -11.54 28.16
CA THR A 415 17.30 -12.57 29.15
C THR A 415 17.86 -13.82 28.48
N LEU A 416 17.28 -14.24 27.34
CA LEU A 416 17.81 -15.37 26.57
C LEU A 416 19.23 -15.08 26.07
N ALA A 417 19.47 -13.91 25.47
CA ALA A 417 20.79 -13.50 25.00
C ALA A 417 21.81 -13.50 26.14
N PHE A 418 21.45 -12.91 27.28
CA PHE A 418 22.31 -12.90 28.47
C PHE A 418 22.72 -14.31 28.92
N LEU A 419 21.78 -15.26 29.00
CA LEU A 419 22.11 -16.62 29.42
C LEU A 419 23.04 -17.32 28.42
N LEU A 420 22.79 -17.15 27.12
CA LEU A 420 23.68 -17.72 26.10
C LEU A 420 25.09 -17.09 26.17
N ASP A 421 25.19 -15.79 26.44
CA ASP A 421 26.47 -15.09 26.63
C ASP A 421 27.22 -15.55 27.90
N GLN A 422 26.51 -16.07 28.91
CA GLN A 422 27.10 -16.68 30.10
C GLN A 422 27.57 -18.14 29.85
N GLY A 423 27.43 -18.65 28.63
CA GLY A 423 27.87 -20.00 28.25
C GLY A 423 26.82 -21.08 28.46
N TYR A 424 25.59 -20.75 28.87
CA TYR A 424 24.51 -21.73 28.95
C TYR A 424 24.09 -22.19 27.55
N THR A 425 23.88 -23.49 27.39
CA THR A 425 23.43 -24.03 26.10
C THR A 425 21.94 -23.82 25.90
N ARG A 426 21.47 -23.86 24.65
CA ARG A 426 20.02 -23.84 24.34
C ARG A 426 19.26 -24.96 25.04
N THR A 427 19.91 -26.12 25.20
CA THR A 427 19.39 -27.26 25.94
C THR A 427 19.22 -26.96 27.42
N ASP A 428 20.16 -26.27 28.07
CA ASP A 428 20.03 -25.89 29.48
C ASP A 428 18.86 -24.94 29.68
N VAL A 429 18.77 -23.90 28.85
CA VAL A 429 17.67 -22.93 28.89
C VAL A 429 16.32 -23.60 28.62
N SER A 430 16.28 -24.56 27.69
CA SER A 430 15.04 -25.28 27.38
C SER A 430 14.48 -26.08 28.54
N ARG A 431 15.35 -26.61 29.41
CA ARG A 431 14.95 -27.37 30.60
C ARG A 431 14.38 -26.46 31.69
N CYS A 432 14.78 -25.18 31.72
CA CYS A 432 14.35 -24.19 32.71
C CYS A 432 13.73 -22.95 32.04
N MET A 433 12.76 -23.14 31.14
CA MET A 433 12.28 -22.06 30.26
C MET A 433 11.63 -20.88 31.03
N GLN A 434 11.11 -21.13 32.24
CA GLN A 434 10.47 -20.11 33.07
C GLN A 434 11.48 -19.03 33.50
N ILE A 435 12.78 -19.34 33.55
CA ILE A 435 13.82 -18.37 33.91
C ILE A 435 13.87 -17.18 32.94
N LEU A 436 13.40 -17.36 31.70
CA LEU A 436 13.35 -16.30 30.68
C LEU A 436 12.31 -15.22 30.98
N LEU A 437 11.40 -15.46 31.92
CA LEU A 437 10.36 -14.52 32.32
C LEU A 437 10.88 -13.42 33.26
N TYR A 438 12.07 -13.62 33.84
CA TYR A 438 12.67 -12.73 34.82
C TYR A 438 13.63 -11.74 34.15
N GLU A 439 13.82 -10.61 34.82
CA GLU A 439 14.70 -9.56 34.32
C GLU A 439 16.17 -9.94 34.43
N LYS A 440 16.94 -9.66 33.37
CA LYS A 440 18.39 -9.87 33.30
C LYS A 440 19.15 -9.33 34.53
N GLY A 441 18.77 -8.14 35.01
CA GLY A 441 19.42 -7.51 36.16
C GLY A 441 19.31 -8.34 37.44
N LEU A 442 18.10 -8.83 37.71
CA LEU A 442 17.80 -9.71 38.83
C LEU A 442 18.58 -11.03 38.73
N LEU A 443 18.54 -11.69 37.57
CA LEU A 443 19.26 -12.94 37.35
C LEU A 443 20.76 -12.77 37.54
N LYS A 444 21.34 -11.67 37.05
CA LYS A 444 22.77 -11.37 37.21
C LYS A 444 23.16 -11.22 38.68
N ARG A 445 22.32 -10.55 39.49
CA ARG A 445 22.55 -10.41 40.94
C ARG A 445 22.57 -11.76 41.63
N HIS A 446 21.54 -12.57 41.44
CA HIS A 446 21.46 -13.89 42.07
C HIS A 446 22.55 -14.83 41.59
N LEU A 447 22.86 -14.84 40.29
CA LEU A 447 23.94 -15.66 39.75
C LEU A 447 25.29 -15.34 40.41
N SER A 448 25.54 -14.06 40.68
CA SER A 448 26.75 -13.61 41.39
C SER A 448 26.73 -13.93 42.89
N ALA A 449 25.53 -14.01 43.48
CA ALA A 449 25.33 -14.32 44.90
C ALA A 449 25.29 -15.83 45.21
N LEU A 450 25.12 -16.71 44.20
CA LEU A 450 25.08 -18.17 44.39
C LEU A 450 26.23 -18.72 45.26
N PRO A 451 27.51 -18.31 45.07
CA PRO A 451 28.61 -18.78 45.90
C PRO A 451 28.55 -18.32 47.36
N LEU A 452 27.68 -17.37 47.71
CA LEU A 452 27.53 -16.82 49.05
C LEU A 452 26.38 -17.49 49.83
N TYR A 453 25.44 -18.14 49.13
CA TYR A 453 24.37 -18.87 49.81
C TYR A 453 24.94 -20.14 50.46
N THR A 454 24.73 -20.25 51.78
CA THR A 454 25.16 -21.41 52.58
C THR A 454 24.54 -22.71 52.07
N GLU A 455 23.27 -22.65 51.66
CA GLU A 455 22.49 -23.74 51.08
C GLU A 455 23.00 -24.19 49.70
N ALA A 456 23.79 -23.35 49.04
CA ALA A 456 24.41 -23.60 47.74
C ALA A 456 25.88 -24.03 47.86
N GLN A 457 26.34 -24.44 49.05
CA GLN A 457 27.70 -24.95 49.21
C GLN A 457 27.76 -26.48 49.16
N PRO A 458 28.83 -27.07 48.59
CA PRO A 458 29.98 -26.40 47.96
C PRO A 458 29.74 -26.04 46.49
N PHE A 459 29.66 -24.75 46.15
CA PHE A 459 29.29 -24.27 44.81
C PHE A 459 30.26 -24.76 43.72
N SER A 460 31.55 -24.85 44.04
CA SER A 460 32.60 -25.25 43.10
C SER A 460 32.42 -26.65 42.52
N GLN A 461 31.70 -27.55 43.21
CA GLN A 461 31.54 -28.94 42.79
C GLN A 461 30.47 -29.14 41.72
N TRP A 462 29.51 -28.22 41.61
CA TRP A 462 28.35 -28.39 40.74
C TRP A 462 27.97 -27.16 39.93
N LYS A 463 28.79 -26.10 39.96
CA LYS A 463 28.62 -24.88 39.13
C LYS A 463 28.45 -25.17 37.64
N ASP A 464 28.98 -26.28 37.13
CA ASP A 464 28.86 -26.66 35.72
C ASP A 464 27.74 -27.71 35.50
N GLY A 465 26.89 -27.90 36.50
CA GLY A 465 25.82 -28.89 36.52
C GLY A 465 24.60 -28.47 35.69
N PRO A 466 23.85 -29.44 35.12
CA PRO A 466 22.72 -29.18 34.23
C PRO A 466 21.50 -28.54 34.93
N HIS A 467 21.51 -28.46 36.26
CA HIS A 467 20.41 -27.92 37.07
C HIS A 467 20.69 -26.53 37.63
N LEU A 468 21.83 -25.91 37.28
CA LEU A 468 22.19 -24.59 37.81
C LEU A 468 21.11 -23.53 37.57
N LEU A 469 20.51 -23.50 36.36
CA LEU A 469 19.43 -22.56 36.05
C LEU A 469 18.17 -22.78 36.90
N HIS A 470 17.86 -24.03 37.26
CA HIS A 470 16.73 -24.34 38.15
C HIS A 470 17.00 -23.85 39.57
N LEU A 471 18.23 -24.01 40.05
CA LEU A 471 18.63 -23.51 41.36
C LEU A 471 18.63 -21.98 41.38
N LEU A 472 19.13 -21.33 40.33
CA LEU A 472 19.05 -19.89 40.17
C LEU A 472 17.59 -19.41 40.23
N LEU A 473 16.69 -20.06 39.49
CA LEU A 473 15.26 -19.77 39.53
C LEU A 473 14.66 -19.97 40.93
N TYR A 474 15.07 -21.02 41.65
CA TYR A 474 14.65 -21.25 43.03
C TYR A 474 15.01 -20.08 43.96
N PHE A 475 16.25 -19.58 43.90
CA PHE A 475 16.66 -18.45 44.75
C PHE A 475 15.95 -17.15 44.39
N VAL A 476 15.71 -16.92 43.10
CA VAL A 476 14.91 -15.77 42.63
C VAL A 476 13.48 -15.83 43.19
N GLU A 477 12.84 -17.00 43.13
CA GLU A 477 11.48 -17.17 43.64
C GLU A 477 11.39 -17.19 45.17
N LYS A 478 12.44 -17.68 45.85
CA LYS A 478 12.50 -17.76 47.32
C LYS A 478 12.34 -16.37 47.96
N GLU A 479 12.95 -15.33 47.38
CA GLU A 479 12.82 -13.95 47.87
C GLU A 479 11.39 -13.40 47.76
N CYS A 480 10.62 -13.89 46.79
CA CYS A 480 9.23 -13.49 46.54
C CYS A 480 8.21 -14.54 46.98
N GLN A 481 8.60 -15.46 47.87
CA GLN A 481 7.75 -16.52 48.43
C GLN A 481 7.02 -17.36 47.37
N PHE A 482 7.65 -17.59 46.22
CA PHE A 482 7.10 -18.40 45.12
C PHE A 482 5.76 -17.88 44.55
N THR A 483 5.51 -16.58 44.70
CA THR A 483 4.29 -15.95 44.15
C THR A 483 4.37 -15.72 42.64
N GLY A 484 5.56 -15.86 42.03
CA GLY A 484 5.79 -15.51 40.62
C GLY A 484 5.68 -14.00 40.33
N THR A 485 5.63 -13.15 41.36
CA THR A 485 5.54 -11.68 41.23
C THR A 485 6.90 -11.02 41.02
N SER A 486 7.98 -11.76 41.27
CA SER A 486 9.40 -11.48 41.02
C SER A 486 9.72 -11.10 39.57
N ILE A 487 8.80 -11.32 38.62
CA ILE A 487 8.92 -10.82 37.25
C ILE A 487 8.69 -9.30 37.14
N TRP A 488 8.14 -8.67 38.19
CA TRP A 488 7.79 -7.24 38.24
C TRP A 488 8.67 -6.43 39.19
N THR A 489 9.53 -7.06 39.97
CA THR A 489 10.43 -6.35 40.89
C THR A 489 11.43 -5.53 40.07
N PRO A 490 11.41 -4.19 40.18
CA PRO A 490 12.35 -3.35 39.45
C PRO A 490 13.78 -3.61 39.96
N SER A 491 14.72 -3.69 39.01
CA SER A 491 16.16 -3.73 39.27
C SER A 491 16.64 -2.50 40.03
#